data_AF-A0A1C6E1K9-F1
#
_entry.id   AF-A0A1C6E1K9-F1
#
_cell.length_a   1.000
_cell.length_b   1.000
_cell.length_c   1.000
_cell.angle_alpha   90.00
_cell.angle_beta   90.00
_cell.angle_gamma   90.00
#
_symmetry.space_group_name_H-M   'P 1'
#
loop_
_entity.id
_entity.type
_entity.pdbx_description
1 polymer ?
#
loop_
_entity_poly.entity_id
_entity_poly.type
_entity_poly.pdbx_seq_one_letter_code
_entity_poly.pdbx_strand_id
1 'polypeptide(L)'
;MALFELKQEYSGAEGAAPPLTFKDCAAADIDAAFFEQDEHADWHTVDGKDALVIVDDQRLKEHSAHWEAGAKQNFDTGLYTAYTVLYIRVSDYGPKPKVGKHLVLDKGTNRQRSYTILNCEEEAGVYRISMERTRQ
;
A
#
# COMPACT_ATOMS: atom_id res chain seq x y z
N MET A 1 25.68 -0.33 8.47
CA MET A 1 24.93 0.54 9.39
C MET A 1 24.89 -0.16 10.72
N ALA A 2 25.39 0.45 11.80
CA ALA A 2 25.31 -0.16 13.13
C ALA A 2 23.85 -0.13 13.59
N LEU A 3 23.26 -1.31 13.75
CA LEU A 3 21.91 -1.49 14.29
C LEU A 3 22.05 -1.31 15.80
N PHE A 4 21.84 -0.09 16.29
CA PHE A 4 21.82 0.17 17.73
C PHE A 4 20.56 -0.50 18.29
N GLU A 5 20.73 -1.64 18.97
CA GLU A 5 19.69 -2.19 19.82
C GLU A 5 19.50 -1.27 21.02
N LEU A 6 18.43 -0.49 21.00
CA LEU A 6 18.01 0.32 22.13
C LEU A 6 17.58 -0.63 23.26
N LYS A 7 18.41 -0.79 24.29
CA LYS A 7 18.00 -1.46 25.53
C LYS A 7 17.18 -0.49 26.36
N GLN A 8 15.86 -0.69 26.39
CA GLN A 8 14.97 0.04 27.28
C GLN A 8 15.06 -0.55 28.69
N GLU A 9 15.56 0.24 29.64
CA GLU A 9 15.51 -0.09 31.06
C GLU A 9 14.20 0.45 31.66
N TYR A 10 13.46 -0.42 32.33
CA TYR A 10 12.19 -0.07 32.98
C TYR A 10 12.35 -0.14 34.50
N SER A 11 11.99 0.93 35.22
CA SER A 11 11.84 0.90 36.68
C SER A 11 10.45 0.36 37.04
N GLY A 12 10.33 -0.96 37.24
CA GLY A 12 9.08 -1.62 37.61
C GLY A 12 9.25 -2.52 38.85
N ALA A 13 8.14 -2.85 39.50
CA ALA A 13 8.13 -3.82 40.61
C ALA A 13 8.65 -5.19 40.13
N GLU A 14 9.48 -5.86 40.94
CA GLU A 14 10.01 -7.19 40.61
C GLU A 14 8.86 -8.18 40.29
N GLY A 15 8.89 -8.77 39.10
CA GLY A 15 7.90 -9.75 38.63
C GLY A 15 6.77 -9.20 37.76
N ALA A 16 6.70 -7.88 37.52
CA ALA A 16 5.76 -7.32 36.54
C ALA A 16 6.21 -7.65 35.09
N ALA A 17 5.25 -7.92 34.20
CA ALA A 17 5.54 -8.02 32.78
C ALA A 17 6.16 -6.69 32.29
N PRO A 18 7.20 -6.74 31.44
CA PRO A 18 7.79 -5.52 30.91
C PRO A 18 6.71 -4.75 30.13
N PRO A 19 6.63 -3.42 30.30
CA PRO A 19 5.68 -2.62 29.53
C PRO A 19 6.01 -2.70 28.04
N LEU A 20 4.99 -2.47 27.20
CA LEU A 20 5.16 -2.47 25.74
C LEU A 20 6.22 -1.46 25.31
N THR A 21 7.05 -1.85 24.35
CA THR A 21 7.99 -0.92 23.70
C THR A 21 7.23 -0.03 22.73
N PHE A 22 7.86 1.07 22.30
CA PHE A 22 7.31 1.90 21.23
C PHE A 22 7.05 1.08 19.96
N LYS A 23 7.93 0.12 19.63
CA LYS A 23 7.77 -0.72 18.44
C LYS A 23 6.59 -1.66 18.57
N ASP A 24 6.30 -2.16 19.76
CA ASP A 24 5.13 -3.01 20.00
C ASP A 24 3.84 -2.22 19.82
N CYS A 25 3.78 -1.00 20.37
CA CYS A 25 2.64 -0.10 20.17
C CYS A 25 2.48 0.26 18.69
N ALA A 26 3.56 0.68 18.02
CA ALA A 26 3.51 1.06 16.59
C ALA A 26 3.11 -0.12 15.70
N ALA A 27 3.53 -1.35 16.03
CA ALA A 27 3.09 -2.55 15.30
C ALA A 27 1.59 -2.83 15.51
N ALA A 28 1.08 -2.65 16.73
CA ALA A 28 -0.36 -2.80 17.01
C ALA A 28 -1.21 -1.71 16.32
N ASP A 29 -0.69 -0.48 16.24
CA ASP A 29 -1.36 0.65 15.58
C ASP A 29 -1.49 0.48 14.06
N ILE A 30 -0.70 -0.40 13.43
CA ILE A 30 -0.89 -0.74 12.02
C ILE A 30 -2.29 -1.33 11.82
N ASP A 31 -2.72 -2.25 12.69
CA ASP A 31 -4.04 -2.86 12.59
C ASP A 31 -5.13 -1.95 13.18
N ALA A 32 -4.86 -1.32 14.33
CA ALA A 32 -5.87 -0.58 15.09
C ALA A 32 -6.13 0.85 14.59
N ALA A 33 -5.19 1.45 13.86
CA ALA A 33 -5.32 2.82 13.38
C ALA A 33 -5.11 2.90 11.87
N PHE A 34 -4.00 2.36 11.33
CA PHE A 34 -3.69 2.55 9.91
C PHE A 34 -4.65 1.78 8.99
N PHE A 35 -4.98 0.53 9.31
CA PHE A 35 -5.96 -0.29 8.60
C PHE A 35 -7.34 -0.28 9.26
N GLU A 36 -7.72 0.81 9.94
CA GLU A 36 -9.07 0.92 10.50
C GLU A 36 -10.12 0.84 9.38
N GLN A 37 -11.01 -0.15 9.49
CA GLN A 37 -11.94 -0.53 8.43
C GLN A 37 -13.01 0.54 8.20
N ASP A 38 -13.37 1.28 9.25
CA ASP A 38 -14.42 2.30 9.14
C ASP A 38 -13.87 3.68 8.74
N GLU A 39 -12.54 3.82 8.58
CA GLU A 39 -11.91 5.12 8.31
C GLU A 39 -10.97 5.11 7.10
N HIS A 40 -10.09 4.11 6.99
CA HIS A 40 -8.95 4.16 6.06
C HIS A 40 -8.92 3.01 5.07
N ALA A 41 -9.45 1.84 5.42
CA ALA A 41 -9.29 0.63 4.63
C ALA A 41 -10.62 -0.04 4.28
N ASP A 42 -10.70 -0.58 3.07
CA ASP A 42 -11.87 -1.30 2.57
C ASP A 42 -11.51 -2.75 2.24
N TRP A 43 -12.49 -3.65 2.38
CA TRP A 43 -12.33 -5.04 1.95
C TRP A 43 -12.32 -5.14 0.43
N HIS A 44 -11.28 -5.77 -0.11
CA HIS A 44 -11.11 -6.03 -1.53
C HIS A 44 -10.60 -7.44 -1.78
N THR A 45 -10.90 -7.96 -2.96
CA THR A 45 -10.29 -9.21 -3.43
C THR A 45 -9.04 -8.89 -4.25
N VAL A 46 -7.86 -9.06 -3.67
CA VAL A 46 -6.56 -8.81 -4.31
C VAL A 46 -5.98 -10.12 -4.83
N ASP A 47 -5.78 -10.24 -6.14
CA ASP A 47 -5.29 -11.46 -6.82
C ASP A 47 -6.04 -12.75 -6.41
N GLY A 48 -7.33 -12.61 -6.08
CA GLY A 48 -8.20 -13.71 -5.66
C GLY A 48 -8.23 -13.99 -4.16
N LYS A 49 -7.56 -13.18 -3.33
CA LYS A 49 -7.62 -13.27 -1.86
C LYS A 49 -8.28 -12.03 -1.27
N ASP A 50 -9.18 -12.23 -0.32
CA ASP A 50 -9.80 -11.11 0.38
C ASP A 50 -8.83 -10.53 1.41
N ALA A 51 -8.65 -9.21 1.34
CA ALA A 51 -7.76 -8.46 2.21
C ALA A 51 -8.35 -7.07 2.49
N LEU A 52 -8.07 -6.56 3.68
CA LEU A 52 -8.36 -5.19 4.05
C LEU A 52 -7.22 -4.31 3.49
N VAL A 53 -7.56 -3.36 2.62
CA VAL A 53 -6.57 -2.57 1.89
C VAL A 53 -6.93 -1.10 1.85
N ILE A 54 -5.89 -0.27 1.71
CA ILE A 54 -6.04 1.16 1.45
C ILE A 54 -5.67 1.41 0.00
N VAL A 55 -6.60 1.97 -0.77
CA VAL A 55 -6.38 2.36 -2.16
C VAL A 55 -6.27 3.88 -2.23
N ASP A 56 -5.04 4.39 -2.27
CA ASP A 56 -4.76 5.82 -2.46
C ASP A 56 -4.71 6.13 -3.97
N ASP A 57 -5.87 6.48 -4.51
CA ASP A 57 -5.99 7.03 -5.86
C ASP A 57 -5.48 8.48 -5.84
N GLN A 58 -4.23 8.69 -6.27
CA GLN A 58 -3.59 10.01 -6.32
C GLN A 58 -4.17 10.87 -7.46
N ARG A 59 -5.47 11.20 -7.39
CA ARG A 59 -6.24 11.94 -8.40
C ARG A 59 -5.66 13.31 -8.75
N LEU A 60 -4.80 13.90 -7.91
CA LEU A 60 -4.33 15.28 -8.06
C LEU A 60 -2.99 15.42 -8.80
N LYS A 61 -2.23 14.33 -9.03
CA LYS A 61 -0.98 14.39 -9.81
C LYS A 61 -1.20 14.38 -11.33
N GLU A 62 -2.42 14.15 -11.79
CA GLU A 62 -2.82 14.23 -13.20
C GLU A 62 -2.66 15.65 -13.79
N HIS A 63 -2.31 16.66 -12.97
CA HIS A 63 -2.16 18.05 -13.38
C HIS A 63 -0.80 18.46 -13.94
N SER A 64 0.23 17.59 -13.91
CA SER A 64 1.39 17.81 -14.77
C SER A 64 1.12 17.16 -16.12
N ALA A 65 0.42 17.90 -16.97
CA ALA A 65 0.72 17.92 -18.39
C ALA A 65 2.21 18.29 -18.55
N HIS A 66 3.10 17.34 -18.23
CA HIS A 66 4.53 17.54 -18.33
C HIS A 66 4.85 17.45 -19.81
N TRP A 67 5.14 18.61 -20.37
CA TRP A 67 5.58 18.86 -21.72
C TRP A 67 6.94 18.19 -21.95
N GLU A 68 6.95 16.86 -22.13
CA GLU A 68 8.12 16.16 -22.66
C GLU A 68 8.07 16.23 -24.19
N ALA A 69 8.89 17.13 -24.73
CA ALA A 69 9.32 17.15 -26.13
C ALA A 69 8.24 17.42 -27.22
N GLY A 70 7.17 18.17 -26.91
CA GLY A 70 6.25 18.67 -27.94
C GLY A 70 5.36 17.61 -28.62
N ALA A 71 5.41 16.36 -28.15
CA ALA A 71 4.44 15.34 -28.51
C ALA A 71 3.37 15.30 -27.42
N LYS A 72 2.18 15.80 -27.76
CA LYS A 72 0.95 15.64 -26.98
C LYS A 72 0.85 14.16 -26.56
N GLN A 73 0.86 13.87 -25.27
CA GLN A 73 0.32 12.59 -24.77
C GLN A 73 -1.10 12.48 -25.33
N ASN A 74 -1.26 11.65 -26.36
CA ASN A 74 -2.49 10.96 -26.77
C ASN A 74 -3.81 11.77 -26.74
N PHE A 75 -3.79 13.06 -27.08
CA PHE A 75 -5.03 13.86 -27.12
C PHE A 75 -6.02 13.36 -28.17
N ASP A 76 -5.54 12.63 -29.18
CA ASP A 76 -6.35 12.07 -30.26
C ASP A 76 -6.99 10.71 -29.92
N THR A 77 -6.53 10.03 -28.86
CA THR A 77 -7.02 8.68 -28.48
C THR A 77 -7.74 8.63 -27.13
N GLY A 78 -7.68 9.70 -26.32
CA GLY A 78 -8.36 9.76 -25.03
C GLY A 78 -7.79 8.83 -23.95
N LEU A 79 -6.60 8.26 -24.18
CA LEU A 79 -5.96 7.33 -23.24
C LEU A 79 -5.20 8.08 -22.15
N TYR A 80 -5.53 7.80 -20.89
CA TYR A 80 -4.89 8.40 -19.71
C TYR A 80 -4.29 7.33 -18.79
N THR A 81 -3.05 7.50 -18.35
CA THR A 81 -2.44 6.65 -17.32
C THR A 81 -2.77 7.21 -15.94
N ALA A 82 -3.42 6.40 -15.11
CA ALA A 82 -3.71 6.71 -13.72
C ALA A 82 -2.76 5.96 -12.80
N TYR A 83 -2.17 6.67 -11.85
CA TYR A 83 -1.29 6.11 -10.81
C TYR A 83 -2.06 5.97 -9.49
N THR A 84 -1.88 4.83 -8.83
CA THR A 84 -2.52 4.48 -7.57
C THR A 84 -1.48 3.82 -6.65
N VAL A 85 -1.61 4.01 -5.34
CA VAL A 85 -0.86 3.24 -4.35
C VAL A 85 -1.81 2.31 -3.60
N LEU A 86 -1.43 1.04 -3.46
CA LEU A 86 -2.11 0.06 -2.63
C LEU A 86 -1.28 -0.20 -1.38
N TYR A 87 -1.88 -0.03 -0.21
CA TYR A 87 -1.33 -0.53 1.04
C TYR A 87 -2.03 -1.83 1.43
N ILE A 88 -1.24 -2.86 1.73
CA ILE A 88 -1.73 -4.17 2.16
C ILE A 88 -0.73 -4.79 3.14
N ARG A 89 -1.22 -5.48 4.17
CA ARG A 89 -0.37 -6.20 5.11
C ARG A 89 0.39 -7.33 4.42
N VAL A 90 1.65 -7.53 4.82
CA VAL A 90 2.48 -8.64 4.32
C VAL A 90 1.82 -9.98 4.66
N SER A 91 1.18 -10.10 5.83
CA SER A 91 0.42 -11.29 6.25
C SER A 91 -0.71 -11.65 5.29
N ASP A 92 -1.37 -10.64 4.71
CA ASP A 92 -2.57 -10.83 3.89
C ASP A 92 -2.20 -11.14 2.43
N TYR A 93 -1.19 -10.44 1.90
CA TYR A 93 -0.73 -10.67 0.52
C TYR A 93 0.11 -11.95 0.41
N GLY A 94 1.07 -12.12 1.32
CA GLY A 94 2.07 -13.19 1.32
C GLY A 94 3.38 -12.75 0.65
N PRO A 95 3.87 -13.46 -0.39
CA PRO A 95 5.17 -13.17 -0.98
C PRO A 95 5.19 -11.82 -1.69
N LYS A 96 6.32 -11.09 -1.59
CA LYS A 96 6.50 -9.78 -2.22
C LYS A 96 6.13 -9.83 -3.72
N PRO A 97 5.24 -8.94 -4.19
CA PRO A 97 4.81 -8.91 -5.59
C PRO A 97 5.97 -8.57 -6.53
N LYS A 98 5.93 -9.12 -7.74
CA LYS A 98 6.94 -8.89 -8.77
C LYS A 98 6.58 -7.65 -9.60
N VAL A 99 7.51 -6.70 -9.66
CA VAL A 99 7.41 -5.51 -10.52
C VAL A 99 7.20 -5.91 -11.99
N GLY A 100 6.33 -5.17 -12.68
CA GLY A 100 5.92 -5.40 -14.07
C GLY A 100 4.82 -6.46 -14.24
N LYS A 101 4.43 -7.19 -13.18
CA LYS A 101 3.26 -8.07 -13.22
C LYS A 101 1.96 -7.30 -13.01
N HIS A 102 0.86 -7.93 -13.38
CA HIS A 102 -0.46 -7.39 -13.19
C HIS A 102 -1.00 -7.79 -11.82
N LEU A 103 -1.61 -6.85 -11.13
CA LEU A 103 -2.43 -7.06 -9.94
C LEU A 103 -3.89 -6.89 -10.34
N VAL A 104 -4.73 -7.85 -9.96
CA VAL A 104 -6.17 -7.81 -10.21
C VAL A 104 -6.92 -7.53 -8.91
N LEU A 105 -7.66 -6.43 -8.88
CA LEU A 105 -8.52 -6.04 -7.78
C LEU A 105 -9.98 -6.39 -8.12
N ASP A 106 -10.70 -6.97 -7.16
CA ASP A 106 -12.14 -7.29 -7.20
C ASP A 106 -12.56 -8.11 -8.42
N LYS A 107 -11.79 -9.15 -8.73
CA LYS A 107 -12.03 -10.02 -9.89
C LYS A 107 -13.45 -10.58 -9.90
N GLY A 108 -14.14 -10.47 -11.04
CA GLY A 108 -15.50 -10.98 -11.21
C GLY A 108 -16.61 -10.05 -10.72
N THR A 109 -16.27 -8.86 -10.22
CA THR A 109 -17.25 -7.82 -9.82
C THR A 109 -17.33 -6.71 -10.86
N ASN A 110 -18.32 -5.82 -10.73
CA ASN A 110 -18.41 -4.58 -11.51
C ASN A 110 -17.31 -3.55 -11.16
N ARG A 111 -16.57 -3.76 -10.08
CA ARG A 111 -15.46 -2.91 -9.65
C ARG A 111 -14.10 -3.44 -10.10
N GLN A 112 -14.05 -4.53 -10.86
CA GLN A 112 -12.79 -5.15 -11.27
C GLN A 112 -11.83 -4.14 -11.91
N ARG A 113 -10.59 -4.10 -11.41
CA ARG A 113 -9.50 -3.30 -11.98
C ARG A 113 -8.26 -4.16 -12.17
N SER A 114 -7.53 -3.90 -13.24
CA SER A 114 -6.22 -4.50 -13.47
C SER A 114 -5.20 -3.39 -13.53
N TYR A 115 -4.14 -3.54 -12.73
CA TYR A 115 -3.05 -2.59 -12.62
C TYR A 115 -1.73 -3.26 -12.97
N THR A 116 -0.79 -2.51 -13.53
CA THR A 116 0.62 -2.90 -13.65
C THR A 116 1.37 -2.43 -12.41
N ILE A 117 2.09 -3.34 -11.75
CA ILE A 117 2.91 -3.01 -10.59
C ILE A 117 4.19 -2.30 -11.04
N LEU A 118 4.42 -1.08 -10.54
CA LEU A 118 5.60 -0.27 -10.84
C LEU A 118 6.70 -0.43 -9.80
N ASN A 119 6.32 -0.49 -8.52
CA ASN A 119 7.25 -0.66 -7.42
C ASN A 119 6.55 -1.32 -6.22
N CYS A 120 7.31 -1.99 -5.36
CA CYS A 120 6.83 -2.52 -4.09
C CYS A 120 7.90 -2.33 -3.00
N GLU A 121 7.54 -1.59 -1.97
CA GLU A 121 8.33 -1.35 -0.75
C GLU A 121 7.68 -2.09 0.42
N GLU A 122 8.48 -2.54 1.38
CA GLU A 122 8.01 -3.18 2.60
C GLU A 122 8.52 -2.38 3.80
N GLU A 123 7.61 -1.88 4.61
CA GLU A 123 7.93 -1.13 5.82
C GLU A 123 7.05 -1.63 6.96
N ALA A 124 7.69 -2.08 8.06
CA ALA A 124 7.02 -2.55 9.28
C ALA A 124 5.90 -3.60 9.06
N GLY A 125 6.03 -4.48 8.06
CA GLY A 125 5.02 -5.51 7.79
C GLY A 125 3.87 -5.05 6.88
N VAL A 126 4.01 -3.89 6.23
CA VAL A 126 3.06 -3.36 5.24
C VAL A 126 3.75 -3.22 3.89
N TYR A 127 3.11 -3.73 2.84
CA TYR A 127 3.52 -3.45 1.47
C TYR A 127 2.91 -2.14 0.98
N ARG A 128 3.75 -1.27 0.44
CA ARG A 128 3.38 -0.09 -0.35
C ARG A 128 3.61 -0.40 -1.82
N ILE A 129 2.54 -0.63 -2.57
CA ILE A 129 2.60 -1.05 -3.97
C ILE A 129 2.20 0.14 -4.84
N SER A 130 3.15 0.70 -5.58
CA SER A 130 2.86 1.72 -6.59
C SER A 130 2.45 1.03 -7.88
N MET A 131 1.31 1.42 -8.44
CA MET A 131 0.73 0.74 -9.60
C MET A 131 0.05 1.73 -10.55
N GLU A 132 -0.09 1.33 -11.82
CA GLU A 132 -0.74 2.14 -12.84
C GLU A 132 -1.79 1.36 -13.62
N ARG A 133 -2.76 2.06 -14.19
CA ARG A 133 -3.62 1.51 -15.25
C ARG A 133 -3.87 2.54 -16.34
N THR A 134 -4.02 2.06 -17.57
CA THR A 134 -4.53 2.88 -18.67
C THR A 134 -6.06 2.94 -18.59
N ARG A 135 -6.60 4.15 -18.75
CA ARG A 135 -8.04 4.44 -18.84
C ARG A 135 -8.36 4.92 -20.25
N GLN A 136 -9.54 4.54 -20.74
CA GLN A 136 -10.18 5.04 -21.97
C GLN A 136 -11.32 5.98 -21.60
#